data_AF-A0A0J6BDJ3-F1
#
_entry.id   AF-A0A0J6BDJ3-F1
#
_cell.length_a   1.000
_cell.length_b   1.000
_cell.length_c   1.000
_cell.angle_alpha   90.00
_cell.angle_beta   90.00
_cell.angle_gamma   90.00
#
_symmetry.space_group_name_H-M   'P 1'
#
loop_
_entity.id
_entity.type
_entity.pdbx_description
1 polymer ?
#
loop_
_entity_poly.entity_id
_entity_poly.type
_entity_poly.pdbx_seq_one_letter_code
_entity_poly.pdbx_strand_id
1 'polypeptide(L)' 'MAVPKKKTSKGKRNQRHAQWKSKAAVAAQKALSIGKAVLSGRAQGFVYPTDADEAAES' A
#
# COMPACT_ATOMS: atom_id res chain seq x y z
N MET A 1 3.79 35.56 6.26
CA MET A 1 3.97 34.14 5.89
C MET A 1 5.11 34.03 4.89
N ALA A 2 5.94 32.97 4.96
CA ALA A 2 7.04 32.81 4.03
C ALA A 2 6.52 32.46 2.63
N VAL A 3 7.01 33.16 1.60
CA VAL A 3 6.64 32.97 0.19
C VAL A 3 7.88 32.56 -0.60
N PRO A 4 7.80 31.56 -1.50
CA PRO A 4 8.94 31.19 -2.32
C PRO A 4 9.33 32.32 -3.26
N LYS A 5 10.58 32.78 -3.15
CA LYS A 5 11.11 33.85 -4.01
C LYS A 5 11.20 33.45 -5.49
N LYS A 6 11.39 32.15 -5.77
CA LYS A 6 11.50 31.58 -7.11
C LYS A 6 10.83 30.21 -7.18
N LYS A 7 10.39 29.82 -8.38
CA LYS A 7 9.86 28.48 -8.64
C LYS A 7 10.95 27.44 -8.44
N THR A 8 10.59 26.30 -7.85
CA THR A 8 11.50 25.16 -7.79
C THR A 8 11.80 24.60 -9.19
N SER A 9 13.06 24.22 -9.44
CA SER A 9 13.47 23.54 -10.67
C SER A 9 12.60 22.31 -10.99
N LYS A 10 12.47 21.97 -12.28
CA LYS A 10 11.75 20.78 -12.74
C LYS A 10 12.26 19.49 -12.05
N GLY A 11 13.58 19.35 -11.90
CA GLY A 11 14.22 18.20 -11.26
C GLY A 11 13.78 18.01 -9.80
N LYS A 12 13.92 19.03 -8.94
CA LYS A 12 13.50 18.95 -7.53
C LYS A 12 11.99 18.71 -7.35
N ARG A 13 11.14 19.20 -8.27
CA ARG A 13 9.71 18.89 -8.26
C ARG A 13 9.47 17.42 -8.62
N ASN A 14 10.11 16.92 -9.66
CA ASN A 14 9.98 15.54 -10.12
C ASN A 14 10.45 14.53 -9.06
N GLN A 15 11.56 14.82 -8.36
CA GLN A 15 12.07 13.98 -7.28
C GLN A 15 11.05 13.81 -6.15
N ARG A 16 10.42 14.90 -5.69
CA ARG A 16 9.36 14.84 -4.67
C ARG A 16 8.14 14.04 -5.15
N HIS A 17 7.75 14.20 -6.40
CA HIS A 17 6.66 13.43 -6.99
C HIS A 17 7.00 11.93 -7.12
N ALA A 18 8.25 11.58 -7.46
CA ALA A 18 8.72 10.20 -7.51
C ALA A 18 8.71 9.56 -6.12
N GLN A 19 9.12 10.28 -5.07
CA GLN A 19 9.03 9.80 -3.68
C GLN A 19 7.57 9.51 -3.29
N TRP A 20 6.63 10.36 -3.70
CA TRP A 20 5.20 10.11 -3.45
C TRP A 20 4.71 8.83 -4.15
N LYS A 21 5.10 8.62 -5.41
CA LYS A 21 4.78 7.40 -6.17
C LYS A 21 5.44 6.14 -5.60
N SER A 22 6.66 6.25 -5.10
CA SER A 22 7.40 5.12 -4.50
C SER A 22 6.67 4.54 -3.28
N LYS A 23 6.02 5.38 -2.47
CA LYS A 23 5.20 4.92 -1.34
C LYS A 23 4.07 3.99 -1.77
N ALA A 24 3.41 4.29 -2.90
CA ALA A 24 2.34 3.46 -3.44
C ALA A 24 2.86 2.09 -3.90
N ALA A 25 4.04 2.04 -4.53
CA ALA A 25 4.66 0.78 -4.94
C ALA A 25 4.95 -0.13 -3.74
N VAL A 26 5.47 0.42 -2.64
CA VAL A 26 5.74 -0.33 -1.40
C VAL A 26 4.43 -0.86 -0.79
N ALA A 27 3.37 -0.05 -0.78
CA ALA A 27 2.06 -0.49 -0.29
C ALA A 27 1.49 -1.63 -1.13
N ALA A 28 1.60 -1.54 -2.47
CA ALA A 28 1.15 -2.59 -3.39
C ALA A 28 1.90 -3.92 -3.17
N GLN A 29 3.21 -3.87 -2.97
CA GLN A 29 4.01 -5.07 -2.68
C GLN A 29 3.56 -5.75 -1.39
N LYS A 30 3.32 -4.98 -0.32
CA LYS A 30 2.79 -5.51 0.95
C LYS A 30 1.41 -6.14 0.77
N ALA A 31 0.50 -5.44 0.09
CA ALA A 31 -0.85 -5.93 -0.17
C ALA A 31 -0.84 -7.26 -0.95
N LEU A 32 0.01 -7.39 -1.98
CA LEU A 32 0.17 -8.64 -2.73
C LEU A 32 0.68 -9.79 -1.86
N SER A 33 1.67 -9.53 -1.00
CA SER A 33 2.17 -10.54 -0.07
C SER A 33 1.09 -11.01 0.90
N ILE A 34 0.29 -10.09 1.41
CA ILE A 34 -0.83 -10.37 2.31
C ILE A 34 -1.90 -11.18 1.61
N GLY A 35 -2.34 -10.76 0.41
CA GLY A 35 -3.35 -11.50 -0.36
C GLY A 35 -2.94 -12.94 -0.66
N LYS A 36 -1.67 -13.17 -1.01
CA LYS A 36 -1.13 -14.54 -1.20
C LYS A 36 -1.17 -15.38 0.09
N ALA A 37 -0.89 -14.78 1.24
CA ALA A 37 -0.94 -15.48 2.53
C ALA A 37 -2.38 -15.87 2.92
N VAL A 38 -3.36 -14.99 2.64
CA VAL A 38 -4.78 -15.27 2.86
C VAL A 38 -5.24 -16.42 1.97
N LEU A 39 -4.98 -16.35 0.66
CA LEU A 39 -5.42 -17.37 -0.31
C LEU A 39 -4.80 -18.76 -0.06
N SER A 40 -3.62 -18.82 0.56
CA SER A 40 -2.95 -20.08 0.88
C SER A 40 -3.31 -20.65 2.26
N GLY A 41 -4.20 -19.98 3.03
CA GLY A 41 -4.59 -20.41 4.38
C GLY A 41 -3.45 -20.36 5.40
N ARG A 42 -2.33 -19.70 5.08
CA ARG A 42 -1.12 -19.65 5.93
C ARG A 42 -0.98 -18.33 6.67
N ALA A 43 -2.00 -17.47 6.64
CA ALA A 43 -2.05 -16.23 7.41
C ALA A 43 -2.14 -16.55 8.92
N GLN A 44 -1.15 -16.13 9.71
CA GLN A 44 -1.05 -16.43 11.15
C GLN A 44 -1.31 -15.21 12.05
N GLY A 45 -1.58 -14.04 11.48
CA GLY A 45 -1.61 -12.76 12.22
C GLY A 45 -2.90 -11.96 12.12
N PHE A 46 -3.85 -12.36 11.28
CA PHE A 46 -5.17 -11.75 11.18
C PHE A 46 -6.14 -12.75 10.56
N VAL A 47 -7.41 -12.67 10.96
CA VAL A 47 -8.50 -13.46 10.39
C VAL A 47 -9.12 -12.63 9.27
N TYR A 48 -9.24 -13.23 8.08
CA TYR A 48 -10.00 -12.65 6.98
C TYR A 48 -11.24 -13.52 6.79
N PRO A 49 -12.46 -12.98 6.96
CA PRO A 49 -13.68 -13.76 6.78
C PRO A 49 -13.76 -14.18 5.31
N THR A 50 -13.69 -15.49 5.07
CA THR A 50 -13.93 -16.07 3.75
C THR A 50 -15.31 -16.70 3.72
N ASP A 51 -15.91 -16.86 2.53
CA ASP A 51 -17.22 -17.52 2.39
C ASP A 51 -17.21 -18.98 2.91
N ALA A 52 -16.03 -19.58 3.09
CA ALA A 52 -15.88 -20.89 3.73
C ALA A 52 -16.06 -20.84 5.26
N ASP A 53 -15.85 -19.68 5.89
CA ASP A 53 -16.07 -19.46 7.33
C ASP A 53 -17.55 -19.15 7.63
N GLU A 54 -18.27 -18.44 6.75
CA GLU A 54 -19.72 -18.16 6.86
C GLU A 54 -20.57 -19.44 6.79
N ALA A 55 -20.12 -20.47 6.07
CA ALA A 55 -20.79 -21.77 5.98
C ALA A 55 -20.57 -22.69 7.20
N ALA A 56 -19.59 -22.39 8.07
CA ALA A 56 -19.27 -23.16 9.26
C ALA A 56 -19.94 -22.62 10.54
N GLU A 57 -20.43 -21.38 10.52
CA GLU A 57 -21.17 -20.73 11.62
C GLU A 57 -22.71 -20.72 11.41
N SER A 58 -23.23 -21.38 10.36
CA SER A 58 -24.66 -21.54 10.06
C SER A 58 -25.22 -22.92 10.44
#